data_AF-A0A2E9NTH0-F1
#
_entry.id   AF-A0A2E9NTH0-F1
#
_cell.length_a   1.000
_cell.length_b   1.000
_cell.length_c   1.000
_cell.angle_alpha   90.00
_cell.angle_beta   90.00
_cell.angle_gamma   90.00
#
_symmetry.space_group_name_H-M   'P 1'
#
loop_
_entity.id
_entity.type
_entity.pdbx_description
1 polymer ?
#
loop_
_entity_poly.entity_id
_entity_poly.type
_entity_poly.pdbx_seq_one_letter_code
_entity_poly.pdbx_strand_id
1 'polypeptide(L)'
;MYSIITEPENMWLHSREYQRLIKWFQRRRHELGLDQMQDGDPMDPHHPYNQAFDALCKEAERHWRSERNYWPSPLQLSHAFFQMKDPIRQDEFTA
;
A
#
# COMPACT_ATOMS: atom_id res chain seq x y z
N MET A 1 -0.55 16.22 13.40
CA MET A 1 0.13 14.94 13.15
C MET A 1 0.31 14.16 14.47
N TYR A 2 -0.81 13.89 15.16
CA TYR A 2 -0.85 13.20 16.48
C TYR A 2 -2.10 12.31 16.67
N SER A 3 -2.90 12.03 15.63
CA SER A 3 -4.21 11.37 15.81
C SER A 3 -4.17 9.84 15.71
N ILE A 4 -3.02 9.27 15.33
CA ILE A 4 -2.89 7.80 15.13
C ILE A 4 -2.52 7.10 16.45
N ILE A 5 -1.85 7.79 17.38
CA ILE A 5 -1.30 7.19 18.61
C ILE A 5 -2.34 7.11 19.74
N THR A 6 -3.38 7.95 19.73
CA THR A 6 -4.29 8.13 20.88
C THR A 6 -5.68 7.51 20.72
N GLU A 7 -6.05 7.02 19.53
CA GLU A 7 -7.41 6.54 19.26
C GLU A 7 -7.42 5.11 18.69
N PRO A 8 -7.85 4.10 19.47
CA PRO A 8 -7.94 2.71 19.03
C PRO A 8 -8.81 2.50 17.78
N GLU A 9 -9.83 3.35 17.60
CA GLU A 9 -10.70 3.35 16.43
C GLU A 9 -9.94 3.70 15.14
N ASN A 10 -8.95 4.61 15.23
CA ASN A 10 -8.09 4.94 14.10
C ASN A 10 -7.17 3.76 13.75
N MET A 11 -6.65 3.02 14.73
CA MET A 11 -5.83 1.82 14.45
C MET A 11 -6.62 0.75 13.69
N TRP A 12 -7.86 0.47 14.09
CA TRP A 12 -8.70 -0.50 13.39
C TRP A 12 -9.05 -0.04 11.98
N LEU A 13 -9.40 1.24 11.81
CA LEU A 13 -9.63 1.84 10.50
C LEU A 13 -8.38 1.72 9.61
N HIS A 14 -7.22 2.12 10.10
CA HIS A 14 -5.95 2.05 9.36
C HIS A 14 -5.63 0.62 8.91
N SER A 15 -5.77 -0.36 9.80
CA SER A 15 -5.51 -1.76 9.45
C SER A 15 -6.52 -2.29 8.41
N ARG A 16 -7.81 -1.95 8.57
CA ARG A 16 -8.85 -2.32 7.61
C ARG A 16 -8.61 -1.71 6.24
N GLU A 17 -8.23 -0.44 6.18
CA GLU A 17 -7.91 0.26 4.94
C GLU A 17 -6.65 -0.30 4.28
N TYR A 18 -5.63 -0.62 5.07
CA TYR A 18 -4.41 -1.25 4.59
C TYR A 18 -4.66 -2.62 3.95
N GLN A 19 -5.50 -3.47 4.57
CA GLN A 19 -5.88 -4.77 3.99
C GLN A 19 -6.63 -4.62 2.65
N ARG A 20 -7.44 -3.57 2.50
CA ARG A 20 -8.09 -3.27 1.22
C ARG A 20 -7.08 -2.78 0.18
N LEU A 21 -6.12 -1.97 0.61
CA LEU A 21 -5.07 -1.43 -0.24
C LEU A 21 -4.22 -2.56 -0.84
N ILE A 22 -3.82 -3.55 -0.04
CA ILE A 22 -3.12 -4.76 -0.52
C ILE A 22 -3.92 -5.47 -1.61
N LYS A 23 -5.20 -5.77 -1.35
CA LYS A 23 -6.05 -6.49 -2.31
C LYS A 23 -6.26 -5.70 -3.60
N TRP A 24 -6.38 -4.38 -3.51
CA TRP A 24 -6.50 -3.51 -4.67
C TRP A 24 -5.23 -3.51 -5.50
N PHE A 25 -4.05 -3.37 -4.88
CA PHE A 25 -2.78 -3.47 -5.61
C PHE A 25 -2.58 -4.84 -6.25
N GLN A 26 -2.92 -5.94 -5.55
CA GLN A 26 -2.88 -7.28 -6.13
C GLN A 26 -3.75 -7.39 -7.38
N ARG A 27 -5.00 -6.89 -7.31
CA ARG A 27 -5.90 -6.86 -8.45
C ARG A 27 -5.36 -6.00 -9.61
N ARG A 28 -4.90 -4.77 -9.33
CA ARG A 28 -4.37 -3.87 -10.37
C ARG A 28 -3.11 -4.41 -11.03
N ARG A 29 -2.24 -5.07 -10.26
CA ARG A 29 -1.06 -5.75 -10.80
C ARG A 29 -1.45 -6.88 -11.76
N HIS A 30 -2.45 -7.68 -11.39
CA HIS A 30 -2.98 -8.74 -12.24
C HIS A 30 -3.61 -8.19 -13.53
N GLU A 31 -4.41 -7.11 -13.42
CA GLU A 31 -5.01 -6.44 -14.58
C GLU A 31 -3.94 -5.86 -15.54
N LEU A 32 -2.77 -5.49 -15.03
CA LEU A 32 -1.64 -5.00 -15.81
C LEU A 32 -0.64 -6.11 -16.23
N GLY A 33 -0.89 -7.37 -15.88
CA GLY A 33 -0.01 -8.50 -16.15
C GLY A 33 1.35 -8.45 -15.41
N LEU A 34 1.45 -7.64 -14.36
CA LEU A 34 2.67 -7.45 -13.57
C LEU A 34 2.95 -8.61 -12.61
N ASP A 35 1.98 -9.48 -12.37
CA ASP A 35 2.09 -10.68 -11.54
C ASP A 35 2.83 -11.83 -12.24
N GLN A 36 2.87 -11.81 -13.56
CA GLN A 36 3.57 -12.81 -14.39
C GLN A 36 5.01 -12.41 -14.72
N MET A 37 5.38 -11.16 -14.45
CA MET A 37 6.74 -10.63 -14.67
C MET A 37 7.61 -10.93 -13.44
N GLN A 38 8.03 -12.20 -13.32
CA GLN A 38 8.93 -12.66 -12.25
C GLN A 38 10.41 -12.67 -12.67
N ASP A 39 10.70 -12.52 -13.96
CA ASP A 39 12.06 -12.49 -14.48
C ASP A 39 12.63 -11.06 -14.51
N GLY A 40 13.78 -10.88 -13.85
CA GLY A 40 14.50 -9.61 -13.82
C GLY A 40 15.17 -9.35 -12.47
N ASP A 41 16.02 -8.33 -12.41
CA ASP A 41 16.55 -7.83 -11.14
C ASP A 41 15.45 -7.03 -10.43
N PRO A 42 15.01 -7.42 -9.21
CA PRO A 42 14.02 -6.66 -8.44
C PRO A 42 14.47 -5.23 -8.12
N MET A 43 15.77 -4.97 -8.14
CA MET A 43 16.37 -3.65 -7.92
C MET A 43 16.54 -2.85 -9.21
N ASP A 44 16.19 -3.41 -10.38
CA ASP A 44 16.22 -2.68 -11.64
C ASP A 44 15.12 -1.61 -11.67
N PRO A 45 15.47 -0.31 -11.69
CA PRO A 45 14.48 0.76 -11.78
C PRO A 45 13.70 0.74 -13.10
N HIS A 46 14.21 0.07 -14.13
CA HIS A 46 13.53 -0.08 -15.43
C HIS A 46 12.61 -1.30 -15.48
N HIS A 47 12.58 -2.14 -14.44
CA HIS A 47 11.66 -3.26 -14.39
C HIS A 47 10.21 -2.74 -14.47
N PRO A 48 9.33 -3.29 -15.34
CA PRO A 48 7.96 -2.81 -15.52
C PRO A 48 7.16 -2.73 -14.22
N TYR A 49 7.41 -3.69 -13.31
CA TYR A 49 6.90 -3.66 -11.94
C TYR A 49 7.25 -2.37 -11.20
N ASN A 50 8.53 -1.99 -11.18
CA ASN A 50 9.01 -0.79 -10.48
C ASN A 50 8.57 0.50 -11.19
N GLN A 51 8.47 0.49 -12.53
CA GLN A 51 7.95 1.61 -13.30
C GLN A 51 6.46 1.88 -13.04
N ALA A 52 5.67 0.84 -12.78
CA ALA A 52 4.25 0.96 -12.47
C ALA A 52 3.98 1.55 -11.08
N PHE A 53 4.98 1.58 -10.20
CA PHE A 53 4.85 2.00 -8.80
C PHE A 53 4.23 3.40 -8.66
N ASP A 54 4.87 4.44 -9.22
CA ASP A 54 4.44 5.83 -9.05
C ASP A 54 3.02 6.06 -9.59
N ALA A 55 2.72 5.49 -10.76
CA ALA A 55 1.41 5.60 -11.38
C ALA A 55 0.32 4.94 -10.54
N LEU A 56 0.56 3.72 -10.06
CA LEU A 56 -0.40 2.97 -9.24
C LEU A 56 -0.57 3.58 -7.84
N CYS A 57 0.48 4.14 -7.23
CA CYS A 57 0.37 4.87 -5.98
C CYS A 57 -0.50 6.13 -6.12
N LYS A 58 -0.31 6.91 -7.18
CA LYS A 58 -1.15 8.09 -7.48
C LYS A 58 -2.60 7.70 -7.75
N GLU A 59 -2.84 6.58 -8.44
CA GLU A 59 -4.18 6.06 -8.68
C GLU A 59 -4.85 5.64 -7.38
N ALA A 60 -4.17 4.84 -6.55
CA ALA A 60 -4.66 4.41 -5.25
C ALA A 60 -4.99 5.59 -4.33
N GLU A 61 -4.11 6.59 -4.26
CA GLU A 61 -4.32 7.81 -3.47
C GLU A 61 -5.61 8.54 -3.90
N ARG A 62 -5.82 8.75 -5.21
CA ARG A 62 -7.03 9.40 -5.73
C ARG A 62 -8.29 8.58 -5.44
N HIS A 63 -8.22 7.26 -5.63
CA HIS A 63 -9.33 6.35 -5.39
C HIS A 63 -9.76 6.34 -3.92
N TRP A 64 -8.81 6.23 -2.99
CA TRP A 64 -9.12 6.24 -1.55
C TRP A 64 -9.66 7.57 -1.06
N ARG A 65 -9.13 8.69 -1.58
CA ARG A 65 -9.64 10.02 -1.24
C ARG A 65 -11.07 10.21 -1.70
N SER A 66 -11.38 9.83 -2.93
CA SER A 66 -12.69 10.05 -3.53
C SER A 66 -13.76 9.10 -3.00
N GLU A 67 -13.48 7.80 -2.91
CA GLU A 67 -14.51 6.82 -2.56
C GLU A 67 -14.61 6.52 -1.06
N ARG A 68 -13.53 6.77 -0.32
CA ARG A 68 -13.39 6.26 1.06
C ARG A 68 -13.14 7.35 2.08
N ASN A 69 -12.97 8.60 1.65
CA ASN A 69 -12.58 9.73 2.49
C ASN A 69 -11.38 9.37 3.39
N TYR A 70 -10.42 8.63 2.83
CA TYR A 70 -9.23 8.16 3.52
C TYR A 70 -7.98 8.57 2.77
N TRP A 71 -6.94 8.94 3.51
CA TRP A 71 -5.65 9.37 2.96
C TRP A 71 -4.59 8.34 3.35
N PRO A 72 -4.30 7.37 2.47
CA PRO A 72 -3.18 6.46 2.70
C PRO A 72 -1.89 7.26 2.84
N SER A 73 -1.06 6.93 3.83
CA SER A 73 0.27 7.52 3.91
C SER A 73 1.16 6.98 2.79
N PRO A 74 2.21 7.72 2.37
CA PRO A 74 3.19 7.22 1.41
C PRO A 74 3.76 5.85 1.83
N LEU A 75 3.97 5.64 3.13
CA LEU A 75 4.47 4.37 3.67
C LEU A 75 3.47 3.23 3.50
N GLN A 76 2.17 3.47 3.74
CA GLN A 76 1.12 2.48 3.49
C GLN A 76 1.02 2.12 2.01
N LEU A 77 1.12 3.11 1.11
CA LEU A 77 1.10 2.89 -0.35
C LEU A 77 2.29 2.02 -0.77
N SER A 78 3.50 2.38 -0.34
CA SER A 78 4.70 1.60 -0.62
C SER A 78 4.59 0.17 -0.09
N HIS A 79 4.24 0.01 1.18
CA HIS A 79 4.16 -1.32 1.79
C HIS A 79 3.07 -2.18 1.14
N ALA A 80 1.90 -1.61 0.83
CA ALA A 80 0.83 -2.37 0.18
C ALA A 80 1.21 -2.79 -1.25
N PHE A 81 1.90 -1.93 -2.00
CA PHE A 81 2.38 -2.25 -3.34
C PHE A 81 3.39 -3.40 -3.32
N PHE A 82 4.40 -3.33 -2.45
CA PHE A 82 5.43 -4.35 -2.29
C PHE A 82 5.00 -5.55 -1.43
N GLN A 83 3.74 -5.60 -0.99
CA GLN A 83 3.18 -6.66 -0.13
C GLN A 83 3.96 -6.85 1.19
N MET A 84 4.46 -5.75 1.75
CA MET A 84 5.17 -5.72 3.02
C MET A 84 4.19 -5.71 4.21
N LYS A 85 4.72 -5.92 5.42
CA LYS A 85 3.94 -5.84 6.66
C LYS A 85 3.33 -4.44 6.82
N ASP A 86 2.16 -4.36 7.45
CA ASP A 86 1.50 -3.09 7.78
C ASP A 86 2.43 -2.21 8.62
N PRO A 87 2.82 -1.02 8.15
CA PRO A 87 3.74 -0.16 8.88
C PRO A 87 3.17 0.39 10.20
N ILE A 88 1.85 0.30 10.41
CA ILE A 88 1.17 0.81 11.61
C ILE A 88 0.94 -0.32 12.64
N ARG A 89 1.13 -1.59 12.27
CA ARG A 89 1.03 -2.69 13.25
C ARG A 89 2.20 -2.63 14.24
N GLN A 90 1.87 -2.24 15.48
CA GLN A 90 2.79 -2.12 16.60
C GLN A 90 3.25 -3.45 17.22
N ASP A 91 3.01 -4.60 16.58
CA ASP A 91 3.44 -5.92 17.11
C ASP A 91 4.98 -6.01 17.30
N GLU A 92 5.76 -5.01 16.85
CA GLU A 92 7.22 -4.93 17.01
C GLU A 92 7.70 -3.81 17.99
N PHE A 93 6.79 -3.09 18.68
CA PHE A 93 7.17 -2.04 19.67
C PHE A 93 7.18 -2.51 21.13
N THR A 94 6.99 -3.80 21.39
CA THR A 94 7.26 -4.41 22.70
C THR A 94 8.53 -5.25 22.63
N ALA A 95 9.67 -4.62 22.89
CA ALA A 95 10.91 -5.26 23.30
C ALA A 95 11.50 -4.49 24.48
#